data_AF-A0A3C0WW29-F1
#
_entry.id   AF-A0A3C0WW29-F1
#
_cell.length_a   1.000
_cell.length_b   1.000
_cell.length_c   1.000
_cell.angle_alpha   90.00
_cell.angle_beta   90.00
_cell.angle_gamma   90.00
#
_symmetry.space_group_name_H-M   'P 1'
#
loop_
_entity.id
_entity.type
_entity.pdbx_description
1 polymer ?
#
loop_
_entity_poly.entity_id
_entity_poly.type
_entity_poly.pdbx_seq_one_letter_code
_entity_poly.pdbx_strand_id
1 'polypeptide(L)'
;MTIDEKRDEIMQLDRILVDYFQKRMSAIKDLAVLKKKANAGLADADFENKKMKELLSDVDGEYKEVTLKYIMNLLKLSREFQSEMIS
;
A
#
# COMPACT_ATOMS: atom_id res chain seq x y z
N MET A 1 -28.99 -12.37 -6.82
CA MET A 1 -27.55 -12.35 -6.52
C MET A 1 -27.18 -13.65 -5.84
N THR A 2 -26.37 -14.48 -6.50
CA THR A 2 -25.87 -15.76 -5.99
C THR A 2 -24.51 -15.57 -5.33
N ILE A 3 -24.03 -16.61 -4.63
CA ILE A 3 -22.68 -16.63 -4.06
C ILE A 3 -21.63 -16.49 -5.17
N ASP A 4 -21.82 -17.16 -6.30
CA ASP A 4 -20.85 -17.16 -7.40
C ASP A 4 -20.81 -15.80 -8.10
N GLU A 5 -21.95 -15.12 -8.28
CA GLU A 5 -21.98 -13.75 -8.78
C GLU A 5 -21.19 -12.79 -7.88
N LYS A 6 -21.27 -12.95 -6.54
CA LYS A 6 -20.45 -12.14 -5.62
C LYS A 6 -18.96 -12.48 -5.67
N ARG A 7 -18.60 -13.75 -5.87
CA ARG A 7 -17.19 -14.15 -6.01
C ARG A 7 -16.58 -13.58 -7.28
N ASP A 8 -17.34 -13.55 -8.37
CA ASP A 8 -16.88 -12.94 -9.63
C ASP A 8 -16.67 -11.43 -9.48
N GLU A 9 -17.57 -10.74 -8.77
CA GLU A 9 -17.41 -9.33 -8.43
C GLU A 9 -16.13 -9.09 -7.61
N ILE A 10 -15.88 -9.91 -6.57
CA ILE A 10 -14.64 -9.85 -5.77
C ILE A 10 -13.41 -10.07 -6.65
N MET A 11 -13.43 -11.09 -7.51
CA MET A 11 -12.32 -11.38 -8.41
C MET A 11 -12.00 -10.22 -9.36
N GLN A 12 -13.02 -9.51 -9.83
CA GLN A 12 -12.84 -8.31 -10.66
C GLN A 12 -12.18 -7.17 -9.85
N LEU A 13 -12.64 -6.95 -8.61
CA LEU A 13 -12.03 -5.98 -7.71
C LEU A 13 -10.58 -6.33 -7.40
N ASP A 14 -10.27 -7.60 -7.14
CA ASP A 14 -8.90 -8.05 -6.85
C ASP A 14 -7.95 -7.80 -8.01
N ARG A 15 -8.40 -7.99 -9.26
CA ARG A 15 -7.59 -7.65 -10.44
C ARG A 15 -7.26 -6.16 -10.51
N ILE A 16 -8.22 -5.31 -10.16
CA ILE A 16 -8.02 -3.86 -10.10
C ILE A 16 -7.01 -3.52 -8.98
N LEU A 17 -7.15 -4.16 -7.81
CA LEU A 17 -6.22 -3.98 -6.69
C LEU A 17 -4.79 -4.40 -7.07
N VAL A 18 -4.62 -5.49 -7.82
CA VAL A 18 -3.31 -5.92 -8.31
C VAL A 18 -2.68 -4.88 -9.23
N ASP A 19 -3.43 -4.33 -10.19
CA ASP A 19 -2.93 -3.26 -11.08
C ASP A 19 -2.51 -2.00 -10.30
N TYR A 20 -3.34 -1.56 -9.35
CA TYR A 20 -2.97 -0.42 -8.48
C TYR A 20 -1.77 -0.73 -7.59
N PHE A 21 -1.67 -1.95 -7.08
CA PHE A 21 -0.52 -2.37 -6.28
C PHE A 21 0.78 -2.34 -7.11
N GLN A 22 0.76 -2.82 -8.35
CA GLN A 22 1.91 -2.76 -9.25
C GLN A 22 2.36 -1.32 -9.51
N LYS A 23 1.40 -0.42 -9.83
CA LYS A 23 1.68 1.02 -10.01
C LYS A 23 2.30 1.63 -8.75
N ARG A 24 1.75 1.30 -7.58
CA ARG A 24 2.28 1.72 -6.28
C ARG A 24 3.71 1.24 -6.07
N MET A 25 4.02 -0.02 -6.38
CA MET A 25 5.37 -0.57 -6.23
C MET A 25 6.37 0.05 -7.21
N SER A 26 5.93 0.43 -8.42
CA SER A 26 6.75 1.23 -9.35
C SER A 26 7.11 2.59 -8.75
N ALA A 27 6.17 3.30 -8.14
CA ALA A 27 6.46 4.58 -7.48
C ALA A 27 7.40 4.42 -6.27
N ILE A 28 7.26 3.32 -5.51
CA ILE A 28 8.18 2.98 -4.41
C ILE A 28 9.59 2.68 -4.95
N LYS A 29 9.70 2.01 -6.09
CA LYS A 29 10.97 1.76 -6.79
C LYS A 29 11.70 3.08 -7.08
N ASP A 30 10.98 4.02 -7.68
CA ASP A 30 11.53 5.33 -8.03
C ASP A 30 11.94 6.13 -6.78
N LEU A 31 11.12 6.08 -5.73
CA LEU A 31 11.44 6.68 -4.43
C LEU A 31 12.69 6.08 -3.80
N ALA A 32 12.88 4.76 -3.87
CA ALA A 32 14.07 4.09 -3.36
C ALA A 32 15.36 4.63 -4.00
N VAL A 33 15.33 4.85 -5.32
CA VAL A 33 16.46 5.41 -6.08
C VAL A 33 16.77 6.83 -5.62
N LEU A 34 15.74 7.66 -5.41
CA LEU A 34 15.90 9.03 -4.91
C LEU A 34 16.48 9.04 -3.49
N LYS A 35 15.98 8.18 -2.59
CA LYS A 35 16.49 8.04 -1.22
C LYS A 35 17.95 7.60 -1.20
N LYS A 36 18.33 6.64 -2.04
CA LYS A 36 19.74 6.20 -2.19
C LYS A 36 20.65 7.35 -2.63
N LYS A 37 20.22 8.15 -3.62
CA LYS A 37 20.96 9.33 -4.09
C LYS A 37 21.11 10.41 -3.01
N ALA A 38 20.08 10.59 -2.18
CA ALA A 38 20.06 11.59 -1.10
C ALA A 38 20.67 11.09 0.23
N ASN A 39 21.15 9.85 0.29
CA ASN A 39 21.57 9.17 1.53
C ASN A 39 20.49 9.25 2.63
N ALA A 40 19.22 9.16 2.23
CA ALA A 40 18.07 9.24 3.13
C ALA A 40 17.65 7.85 3.62
N GLY A 41 17.13 7.78 4.85
CA GLY A 41 16.64 6.54 5.44
C GLY A 41 15.42 5.94 4.72
N LEU A 42 15.31 4.62 4.77
CA LEU A 42 14.19 3.87 4.19
C LEU A 42 12.86 4.14 4.93
N ALA A 43 12.91 4.23 6.25
CA ALA A 43 11.75 4.54 7.08
C ALA A 43 11.58 6.06 7.25
N ASP A 44 10.33 6.51 7.17
CA ASP A 44 9.93 7.89 7.45
C ASP A 44 8.62 7.84 8.24
N ALA A 45 8.74 7.89 9.56
CA ALA A 45 7.61 7.71 10.47
C ALA A 45 6.58 8.83 10.34
N ASP A 46 7.02 10.07 10.09
CA ASP A 46 6.14 11.23 9.96
C ASP A 46 5.30 11.12 8.69
N PHE A 47 5.93 10.73 7.57
CA PHE A 47 5.21 10.47 6.33
C PHE A 47 4.24 9.30 6.46
N GLU A 48 4.65 8.19 7.08
CA GLU A 48 3.79 7.02 7.28
C GLU A 48 2.57 7.34 8.16
N ASN A 49 2.77 8.07 9.26
CA ASN A 49 1.70 8.51 10.16
C ASN A 49 0.72 9.46 9.45
N LYS A 50 1.24 10.44 8.69
CA LYS A 50 0.42 11.34 7.89
C LYS A 50 -0.44 10.57 6.89
N LYS A 51 0.18 9.66 6.14
CA LYS A 51 -0.50 8.83 5.14
C LYS A 51 -1.60 7.96 5.76
N MET A 52 -1.34 7.33 6.91
CA MET A 52 -2.37 6.53 7.61
C MET A 52 -3.55 7.40 8.02
N LYS A 53 -3.30 8.59 8.57
CA LYS A 53 -4.36 9.51 8.98
C LYS A 53 -5.22 9.97 7.79
N GLU A 54 -4.59 10.31 6.67
CA GLU A 54 -5.28 10.71 5.45
C GLU A 54 -6.09 9.56 4.84
N LEU A 55 -5.53 8.36 4.75
CA LEU A 55 -6.24 7.22 4.15
C LEU A 55 -7.40 6.72 4.99
N LEU A 56 -7.39 6.96 6.31
CA LEU A 56 -8.45 6.51 7.23
C LEU A 56 -9.53 7.58 7.49
N SER A 57 -9.36 8.82 7.03
CA SER A 57 -10.33 9.89 7.28
C SER A 57 -11.67 9.60 6.62
N ASP A 58 -11.64 8.99 5.44
CA ASP A 58 -12.80 8.82 4.56
C ASP A 58 -13.33 7.37 4.54
N VAL A 59 -12.71 6.49 5.33
CA VAL A 59 -13.10 5.08 5.42
C VAL A 59 -14.30 4.94 6.35
N ASP A 60 -15.33 4.22 5.92
CA ASP A 60 -16.50 3.91 6.75
C ASP A 60 -16.07 3.21 8.05
N GLY A 61 -16.75 3.53 9.15
CA GLY A 61 -16.45 3.03 10.48
C GLY A 61 -16.34 1.52 10.55
N GLU A 62 -17.21 0.79 9.83
CA GLU A 62 -17.19 -0.68 9.81
C GLU A 62 -15.95 -1.27 9.12
N TYR A 63 -15.31 -0.52 8.20
CA TYR A 63 -14.12 -0.97 7.46
C TYR A 63 -12.81 -0.38 8.00
N LYS A 64 -12.83 0.53 8.98
CA LYS A 64 -11.63 1.23 9.47
C LYS A 64 -10.53 0.30 9.96
N GLU A 65 -10.87 -0.69 10.79
CA GLU A 65 -9.86 -1.57 11.38
C GLU A 65 -9.19 -2.48 10.33
N VAL A 66 -9.99 -3.07 9.42
CA VAL A 66 -9.45 -3.91 8.35
C VAL A 66 -8.62 -3.09 7.37
N THR A 67 -9.03 -1.85 7.08
CA THR A 67 -8.29 -0.93 6.22
C THR A 67 -6.97 -0.50 6.86
N LEU A 68 -6.94 -0.23 8.17
CA LEU A 68 -5.70 0.06 8.89
C LEU A 68 -4.70 -1.10 8.77
N LYS A 69 -5.15 -2.34 9.02
CA LYS A 69 -4.29 -3.54 8.88
C LYS A 69 -3.75 -3.68 7.46
N TYR A 70 -4.59 -3.45 6.46
CA TYR A 70 -4.19 -3.48 5.05
C TYR A 70 -3.10 -2.43 4.75
N ILE A 71 -3.30 -1.17 5.17
CA ILE A 71 -2.33 -0.10 4.96
C ILE A 71 -0.99 -0.41 5.65
N MET A 72 -1.02 -0.89 6.90
CA MET A 72 0.19 -1.28 7.62
C MET A 72 0.97 -2.38 6.87
N ASN A 73 0.27 -3.37 6.32
CA ASN A 73 0.90 -4.40 5.51
C ASN A 73 1.50 -3.84 4.21
N LEU A 74 0.81 -2.92 3.54
CA LEU A 74 1.37 -2.23 2.37
C LEU A 74 2.65 -1.46 2.70
N LEU A 75 2.71 -0.79 3.85
CA LEU A 75 3.92 -0.08 4.30
C LEU A 75 5.07 -1.05 4.57
N LYS A 76 4.79 -2.17 5.24
CA LYS A 76 5.77 -3.25 5.45
C LYS A 76 6.35 -3.75 4.14
N LEU A 77 5.50 -4.16 3.18
CA LEU A 77 5.93 -4.64 1.86
C LEU A 77 6.75 -3.58 1.10
N SER A 78 6.41 -2.29 1.28
CA SER A 78 7.17 -1.20 0.66
C SER A 78 8.60 -1.12 1.20
N ARG A 79 8.78 -1.32 2.50
CA ARG A 79 10.11 -1.29 3.12
C ARG A 79 10.93 -2.50 2.73
N GLU A 80 10.33 -3.68 2.72
CA GLU A 80 10.98 -4.92 2.28
C GLU A 80 11.47 -4.79 0.84
N PHE A 81 10.60 -4.35 -0.08
CA PHE A 81 10.96 -4.14 -1.48
C PHE A 81 12.06 -3.08 -1.67
N GLN A 82 12.01 -1.97 -0.94
CA GLN A 82 13.08 -0.96 -1.00
C GLN A 82 14.40 -1.50 -0.43
N SER A 83 14.34 -2.32 0.62
CA SER A 83 15.53 -2.93 1.23
C SER A 83 16.25 -3.84 0.23
N GLU A 84 15.51 -4.68 -0.50
CA GLU A 84 16.07 -5.58 -1.53
C GLU A 84 16.76 -4.81 -2.67
N MET A 85 16.30 -3.59 -2.96
CA MET A 85 16.88 -2.75 -4.02
C MET A 85 18.12 -1.95 -3.61
N ILE A 86 18.20 -1.57 -2.33
CA ILE A 86 19.27 -0.70 -1.82
C ILE A 86 20.44 -1.52 -1.27
N SER A 87 20.19 -2.76 -0.85
CA SER A 87 21.22 -3.77 -0.53
C SER A 87 22.17 -4.01 -1.70
#